data_AF-A0A1B9GLH3-F1
#
_entry.id   AF-A0A1B9GLH3-F1
#
_cell.length_a   1.000
_cell.length_b   1.000
_cell.length_c   1.000
_cell.angle_alpha   90.00
_cell.angle_beta   90.00
_cell.angle_gamma   90.00
#
_symmetry.space_group_name_H-M   'P 1'
#
loop_
_entity.id
_entity.type
_entity.pdbx_description
1 polymer ?
#
loop_
_entity_poly.entity_id
_entity_poly.type
_entity_poly.pdbx_seq_one_letter_code
_entity_poly.pdbx_strand_id
1 'polypeptide(L)'
;MSLTILNSPARNVVRSTSAKLLIPSVSVPVAQLYLLLRSYASTATRTSAERTGTGTFFLRAMSTDMSTAASKLAPAPDSQSASAAAPSASSKISEKEVEEDGPPKPTGLVMQIIVRRDLLTVHKWPVGPLLAQSAHAATAVLHRFRDHPDVRRYLEGEDGRGWECMRKVVLEVPDEQTLKDVAQKVDGMANPIAYHLWIEQPENTPTALALIPNKRPKALKKILDEHCVLFS
;
A
#
# COMPACT_ATOMS: atom_id res chain seq x y z
N MET A 1 -23.11 -38.20 -66.05
CA MET A 1 -23.88 -39.20 -65.28
C MET A 1 -22.95 -39.90 -64.29
N SER A 2 -23.51 -40.64 -63.34
CA SER A 2 -22.85 -41.40 -62.25
C SER A 2 -22.38 -40.61 -61.02
N LEU A 3 -22.59 -41.24 -59.86
CA LEU A 3 -22.40 -40.79 -58.47
C LEU A 3 -20.93 -41.06 -58.01
N THR A 4 -20.32 -40.41 -57.01
CA THR A 4 -20.50 -40.54 -55.52
C THR A 4 -20.37 -42.01 -55.06
N ILE A 5 -19.66 -42.43 -53.99
CA ILE A 5 -19.47 -41.94 -52.58
C ILE A 5 -18.08 -42.50 -52.04
N LEU A 6 -17.52 -42.37 -50.81
CA LEU A 6 -17.80 -41.80 -49.46
C LEU A 6 -16.47 -41.66 -48.63
N ASN A 7 -16.46 -40.78 -47.60
CA ASN A 7 -15.87 -40.97 -46.23
C ASN A 7 -14.47 -40.42 -45.77
N SER A 8 -14.58 -39.59 -44.72
CA SER A 8 -13.74 -39.46 -43.48
C SER A 8 -12.32 -38.84 -43.44
N PRO A 9 -11.93 -38.20 -42.30
CA PRO A 9 -10.71 -37.37 -42.18
C PRO A 9 -9.57 -38.02 -41.36
N ALA A 10 -8.34 -37.52 -41.55
CA ALA A 10 -7.17 -37.91 -40.75
C ALA A 10 -6.31 -36.71 -40.30
N ARG A 11 -6.39 -36.41 -38.99
CA ARG A 11 -5.37 -35.81 -38.09
C ARG A 11 -4.48 -34.68 -38.63
N ASN A 12 -4.72 -33.46 -38.15
CA ASN A 12 -3.73 -32.37 -38.19
C ASN A 12 -2.41 -32.77 -37.52
N VAL A 13 -1.29 -32.60 -38.23
CA VAL A 13 0.07 -32.64 -37.66
C VAL A 13 0.68 -31.26 -37.84
N VAL A 14 0.63 -30.45 -36.77
CA VAL A 14 1.23 -29.11 -36.79
C VAL A 14 2.75 -29.23 -36.76
N ARG A 15 3.41 -28.90 -37.88
CA ARG A 15 4.88 -28.79 -37.93
C ARG A 15 5.30 -27.49 -37.25
N SER A 16 6.06 -27.60 -36.16
CA SER A 16 6.67 -26.45 -35.49
C SER A 16 7.76 -25.83 -36.38
N THR A 17 7.65 -24.53 -36.65
CA THR A 17 8.68 -23.73 -37.33
C THR A 17 9.30 -22.75 -36.33
N SER A 18 10.59 -22.92 -36.03
CA SER A 18 11.30 -22.08 -35.06
C SER A 18 11.53 -20.65 -35.57
N ALA A 19 10.78 -19.69 -35.05
CA ALA A 19 11.08 -18.28 -35.23
C ALA A 19 12.30 -17.87 -34.37
N LYS A 20 13.35 -17.31 -34.98
CA LYS A 20 14.47 -16.72 -34.24
C LYS A 20 14.07 -15.35 -33.71
N LEU A 21 13.99 -15.22 -32.39
CA LEU A 21 13.69 -13.95 -31.73
C LEU A 21 14.91 -13.01 -31.82
N LEU A 22 14.78 -11.92 -32.60
CA LEU A 22 15.83 -10.91 -32.73
C LEU A 22 15.64 -9.85 -31.63
N ILE A 23 16.46 -9.93 -30.57
CA ILE A 23 16.40 -8.99 -29.44
C ILE A 23 17.12 -7.68 -29.84
N PRO A 24 16.48 -6.51 -29.78
CA PRO A 24 17.14 -5.24 -30.06
C PRO A 24 18.12 -4.87 -28.94
N SER A 25 19.35 -4.50 -29.32
CA SER A 25 20.36 -3.97 -28.38
C SER A 25 20.01 -2.53 -28.01
N VAL A 26 19.39 -2.33 -26.85
CA VAL A 26 19.07 -0.99 -26.33
C VAL A 26 20.27 -0.46 -25.53
N SER A 27 20.97 0.52 -26.08
CA SER A 27 22.04 1.23 -25.38
C SER A 27 21.44 2.20 -24.35
N VAL A 28 21.56 1.86 -23.06
CA VAL A 28 21.09 2.70 -21.95
C VAL A 28 22.24 3.58 -21.44
N PRO A 29 22.09 4.91 -21.37
CA PRO A 29 23.12 5.80 -20.83
C PRO A 29 23.51 5.45 -19.39
N VAL A 30 24.81 5.51 -19.08
CA VAL A 30 25.39 5.13 -17.77
C VAL A 30 24.72 5.86 -16.59
N ALA A 31 24.23 7.08 -16.80
CA ALA A 31 23.47 7.84 -15.79
C ALA A 31 22.16 7.16 -15.36
N GLN A 32 21.42 6.52 -16.27
CA GLN A 32 20.19 5.78 -15.92
C GLN A 32 20.51 4.49 -15.17
N LEU A 33 21.62 3.81 -15.50
CA LEU A 33 22.08 2.63 -14.75
C LEU A 33 22.41 3.00 -13.28
N TYR A 34 23.01 4.16 -13.05
CA TYR A 34 23.29 4.67 -11.70
C TYR A 34 22.03 4.96 -10.87
N LEU A 35 20.94 5.43 -11.51
CA LEU A 35 19.66 5.66 -10.83
C LEU A 35 18.95 4.34 -10.49
N LEU A 36 18.99 3.36 -11.38
CA LEU A 36 18.47 2.00 -11.13
C LEU A 36 19.24 1.28 -10.02
N LEU A 37 20.57 1.41 -9.97
CA LEU A 37 21.38 0.84 -8.88
C LEU A 37 21.10 1.53 -7.53
N ARG A 38 20.81 2.84 -7.52
CA ARG A 38 20.44 3.57 -6.29
C ARG A 38 19.07 3.14 -5.73
N SER A 39 18.07 2.87 -6.56
CA SER A 39 16.77 2.41 -6.06
C SER A 39 16.88 0.99 -5.47
N TYR A 40 17.67 0.11 -6.09
CA TYR A 40 17.91 -1.26 -5.60
C TYR A 40 18.72 -1.31 -4.30
N ALA A 41 19.69 -0.41 -4.11
CA ALA A 41 20.48 -0.35 -2.89
C ALA A 41 19.68 0.14 -1.67
N SER A 42 18.61 0.92 -1.87
CA SER A 42 17.85 1.54 -0.79
C SER A 42 16.88 0.60 -0.06
N THR A 43 16.63 -0.60 -0.57
CA THR A 43 15.78 -1.63 0.07
C THR A 43 16.59 -2.72 0.78
N ALA A 44 17.92 -2.64 0.77
CA ALA A 44 18.80 -3.60 1.43
C ALA A 44 19.28 -3.10 2.81
N THR A 45 19.21 -4.00 3.81
CA THR A 45 19.88 -3.94 5.12
C THR A 45 19.60 -2.74 6.05
N ARG A 46 18.76 -2.98 7.06
CA ARG A 46 18.95 -2.42 8.42
C ARG A 46 19.46 -3.50 9.36
N THR A 47 20.76 -3.83 9.25
CA THR A 47 21.45 -4.78 10.13
C THR A 47 22.45 -4.06 11.01
N SER A 48 22.45 -4.37 12.31
CA SER A 48 23.45 -3.84 13.25
C SER A 48 24.80 -4.51 13.00
N ALA A 49 25.89 -3.75 13.15
CA ALA A 49 27.25 -4.24 13.05
C ALA A 49 28.03 -3.84 14.31
N GLU A 50 28.29 -4.81 15.19
CA GLU A 50 29.23 -4.63 16.30
C GLU A 50 30.68 -4.69 15.79
N ARG A 51 31.57 -3.95 16.47
CA ARG A 51 32.92 -3.65 15.99
C ARG A 51 33.98 -4.40 16.80
N THR A 52 34.49 -5.50 16.26
CA THR A 52 35.72 -6.15 16.75
C THR A 52 36.92 -5.80 15.85
N GLY A 53 38.08 -5.63 16.47
CA GLY A 53 39.18 -4.79 15.95
C GLY A 53 40.24 -5.46 15.08
N THR A 54 39.88 -6.15 13.99
CA THR A 54 40.82 -6.50 12.90
C THR A 54 40.10 -6.47 11.54
N GLY A 55 40.59 -5.67 10.59
CA GLY A 55 39.84 -5.30 9.39
C GLY A 55 39.74 -6.37 8.30
N THR A 56 38.84 -7.34 8.44
CA THR A 56 38.50 -8.28 7.35
C THR A 56 37.03 -8.70 7.46
N PHE A 57 36.22 -8.46 6.41
CA PHE A 57 34.81 -8.83 6.37
C PHE A 57 34.61 -10.17 5.65
N PHE A 58 33.99 -11.14 6.32
CA PHE A 58 33.52 -12.39 5.72
C PHE A 58 32.01 -12.34 5.47
N LEU A 59 31.61 -12.32 4.20
CA LEU A 59 30.21 -12.47 3.79
C LEU A 59 29.84 -13.96 3.73
N ARG A 60 29.17 -14.46 4.78
CA ARG A 60 28.61 -15.82 4.80
C ARG A 60 27.13 -15.80 4.41
N ALA A 61 26.83 -16.15 3.16
CA ALA A 61 25.48 -16.51 2.78
C ALA A 61 25.07 -17.83 3.46
N MET A 62 23.81 -17.94 3.87
CA MET A 62 23.23 -19.18 4.40
C MET A 62 22.20 -19.71 3.39
N SER A 63 22.49 -20.87 2.78
CA SER A 63 21.47 -21.64 2.05
C SER A 63 20.56 -22.36 3.04
N THR A 64 19.28 -22.46 2.72
CA THR A 64 18.29 -23.25 3.48
C THR A 64 17.74 -24.36 2.60
N ASP A 65 18.47 -25.46 2.49
CA ASP A 65 18.01 -26.67 1.81
C ASP A 65 17.14 -27.55 2.71
N MET A 66 16.05 -28.06 2.16
CA MET A 66 15.13 -28.98 2.84
C MET A 66 15.45 -30.44 2.46
N SER A 67 16.08 -31.21 3.35
CA SER A 67 15.94 -32.68 3.32
C SER A 67 16.27 -33.38 4.65
N THR A 68 15.31 -34.18 5.10
CA THR A 68 15.45 -35.56 5.62
C THR A 68 16.74 -35.99 6.33
N ALA A 69 16.63 -36.25 7.64
CA ALA A 69 17.43 -37.27 8.34
C ALA A 69 16.58 -37.89 9.47
N ALA A 70 16.74 -39.20 9.72
CA ALA A 70 15.95 -39.94 10.70
C ALA A 70 16.84 -40.87 11.56
N SER A 71 16.21 -41.53 12.54
CA SER A 71 16.76 -42.62 13.39
C SER A 71 17.58 -42.22 14.63
N LYS A 72 16.97 -42.45 15.81
CA LYS A 72 17.36 -43.58 16.67
C LYS A 72 16.18 -44.04 17.56
N LEU A 73 16.33 -45.17 18.25
CA LEU A 73 15.23 -46.03 18.70
C LEU A 73 15.41 -46.53 20.16
N ALA A 74 14.32 -47.09 20.70
CA ALA A 74 14.20 -48.01 21.84
C ALA A 74 14.06 -47.41 23.26
N PRO A 75 13.42 -48.12 24.20
CA PRO A 75 12.21 -48.95 24.04
C PRO A 75 11.13 -48.66 25.13
N ALA A 76 9.96 -49.29 25.00
CA ALA A 76 8.87 -49.26 25.98
C ALA A 76 8.58 -50.67 26.55
N PRO A 77 7.82 -50.76 27.65
CA PRO A 77 6.99 -51.91 27.94
C PRO A 77 5.48 -51.57 28.00
N ASP A 78 4.69 -52.50 27.47
CA ASP A 78 3.33 -52.96 27.82
C ASP A 78 2.55 -52.30 28.98
N SER A 79 1.21 -52.36 29.04
CA SER A 79 0.11 -52.51 28.07
C SER A 79 -1.20 -52.51 28.88
N GLN A 80 -2.31 -51.95 28.35
CA GLN A 80 -3.68 -52.45 28.58
C GLN A 80 -4.73 -51.61 27.83
N SER A 81 -5.95 -52.16 27.70
CA SER A 81 -6.99 -51.72 26.77
C SER A 81 -8.13 -50.94 27.40
N ALA A 82 -8.65 -49.93 26.69
CA ALA A 82 -10.04 -49.50 26.80
C ALA A 82 -10.55 -48.97 25.45
N SER A 83 -11.82 -49.27 25.13
CA SER A 83 -12.54 -48.77 23.95
C SER A 83 -13.60 -47.76 24.39
N ALA A 84 -13.68 -46.60 23.73
CA ALA A 84 -14.93 -45.84 23.61
C ALA A 84 -14.89 -44.79 22.49
N ALA A 85 -16.08 -44.50 21.97
CA ALA A 85 -16.42 -43.57 20.90
C ALA A 85 -15.88 -42.14 21.02
N ALA A 86 -15.68 -41.51 19.87
CA ALA A 86 -15.55 -40.05 19.75
C ALA A 86 -16.93 -39.36 19.82
N PRO A 87 -17.04 -38.18 20.45
CA PRO A 87 -18.07 -37.19 20.14
C PRO A 87 -17.51 -36.09 19.23
N SER A 88 -18.19 -35.83 18.11
CA SER A 88 -17.92 -34.65 17.28
C SER A 88 -18.36 -33.38 18.00
N ALA A 89 -17.42 -32.65 18.58
CA ALA A 89 -17.66 -31.31 19.13
C ALA A 89 -17.57 -30.28 18.00
N SER A 90 -18.62 -30.17 17.19
CA SER A 90 -18.74 -29.12 16.16
C SER A 90 -18.87 -27.75 16.82
N SER A 91 -17.73 -27.12 17.10
CA SER A 91 -17.64 -25.75 17.59
C SER A 91 -18.14 -24.80 16.51
N LYS A 92 -19.40 -24.40 16.64
CA LYS A 92 -20.16 -23.60 15.68
C LYS A 92 -19.54 -22.20 15.52
N ILE A 93 -18.55 -22.08 14.65
CA ILE A 93 -18.08 -20.79 14.13
C ILE A 93 -19.25 -20.22 13.34
N SER A 94 -19.94 -19.24 13.91
CA SER A 94 -20.86 -18.40 13.16
C SER A 94 -20.03 -17.45 12.32
N GLU A 95 -19.61 -17.92 11.15
CA GLU A 95 -19.14 -17.05 10.08
C GLU A 95 -20.26 -16.02 9.84
N LYS A 96 -19.94 -14.74 9.99
CA LYS A 96 -20.85 -13.69 9.55
C LYS A 96 -20.83 -13.73 8.02
N GLU A 97 -21.92 -14.21 7.44
CA GLU A 97 -22.22 -13.93 6.04
C GLU A 97 -22.14 -12.42 5.84
N VAL A 98 -21.22 -11.98 4.98
CA VAL A 98 -21.11 -10.58 4.58
C VAL A 98 -22.26 -10.32 3.61
N GLU A 99 -23.17 -9.42 3.96
CA GLU A 99 -24.25 -8.96 3.06
C GLU A 99 -23.66 -8.11 1.91
N GLU A 100 -23.00 -8.78 0.97
CA GLU A 100 -22.39 -8.17 -0.21
C GLU A 100 -23.41 -7.47 -1.13
N ASP A 101 -24.69 -7.84 -1.05
CA ASP A 101 -25.77 -7.35 -1.93
C ASP A 101 -26.26 -5.93 -1.58
N GLY A 102 -25.82 -5.35 -0.46
CA GLY A 102 -26.13 -3.97 -0.04
C GLY A 102 -25.04 -2.96 -0.40
N PRO A 103 -25.36 -1.66 -0.60
CA PRO A 103 -24.36 -0.62 -0.85
C PRO A 103 -23.43 -0.38 0.37
N PRO A 104 -22.15 -0.03 0.14
CA PRO A 104 -21.14 0.06 1.21
C PRO A 104 -21.46 1.15 2.23
N LYS A 105 -21.37 0.80 3.52
CA LYS A 105 -21.86 1.62 4.65
C LYS A 105 -20.91 2.81 4.95
N PRO A 106 -21.34 4.09 4.85
CA PRO A 106 -20.45 5.23 5.04
C PRO A 106 -19.97 5.40 6.50
N THR A 107 -18.66 5.35 6.70
CA THR A 107 -17.97 5.38 8.01
C THR A 107 -18.14 6.68 8.84
N GLY A 108 -18.78 7.70 8.27
CA GLY A 108 -18.86 9.05 8.83
C GLY A 108 -17.54 9.86 8.76
N LEU A 109 -16.40 9.20 8.55
CA LEU A 109 -15.08 9.82 8.46
C LEU A 109 -14.87 10.58 7.15
N VAL A 110 -14.06 11.64 7.19
CA VAL A 110 -13.61 12.42 6.02
C VAL A 110 -12.13 12.72 6.17
N MET A 111 -11.37 12.53 5.10
CA MET A 111 -10.00 13.04 4.96
C MET A 111 -10.04 14.49 4.43
N GLN A 112 -9.29 15.40 5.06
CA GLN A 112 -9.06 16.74 4.52
C GLN A 112 -7.70 16.75 3.82
N ILE A 113 -7.67 17.22 2.58
CA ILE A 113 -6.45 17.49 1.83
C ILE A 113 -6.43 18.99 1.57
N ILE A 114 -5.40 19.68 2.01
CA ILE A 114 -5.24 21.14 1.91
C ILE A 114 -4.10 21.40 0.94
N VAL A 115 -4.36 22.15 -0.13
CA VAL A 115 -3.36 22.49 -1.16
C VAL A 115 -3.10 23.99 -1.20
N ARG A 116 -1.95 24.37 -1.75
CA ARG A 116 -1.56 25.76 -1.95
C ARG A 116 -2.17 26.36 -3.23
N ARG A 117 -2.78 27.55 -3.12
CA ARG A 117 -3.35 28.28 -4.27
C ARG A 117 -2.29 29.06 -5.05
N ASP A 118 -1.27 29.62 -4.38
CA ASP A 118 -0.13 30.30 -5.00
C ASP A 118 0.64 29.42 -6.00
N LEU A 119 0.64 28.09 -5.84
CA LEU A 119 1.22 27.17 -6.83
C LEU A 119 0.58 27.37 -8.22
N LEU A 120 -0.73 27.51 -8.30
CA LEU A 120 -1.43 27.81 -9.55
C LEU A 120 -1.32 29.28 -9.94
N THR A 121 -1.58 30.19 -9.00
CA THR A 121 -1.80 31.62 -9.31
C THR A 121 -0.50 32.42 -9.43
N VAL A 122 0.54 32.08 -8.66
CA VAL A 122 1.84 32.75 -8.63
C VAL A 122 2.89 31.92 -9.37
N HIS A 123 3.12 30.67 -8.95
CA HIS A 123 4.15 29.78 -9.52
C HIS A 123 3.75 29.13 -10.85
N LYS A 124 2.52 29.34 -11.33
CA LYS A 124 1.99 28.90 -12.64
C LYS A 124 2.06 27.38 -12.87
N TRP A 125 1.96 26.58 -11.81
CA TRP A 125 1.85 25.14 -11.93
C TRP A 125 0.60 24.75 -12.73
N PRO A 126 0.69 23.80 -13.67
CA PRO A 126 -0.50 23.18 -14.24
C PRO A 126 -1.28 22.39 -13.18
N VAL A 127 -2.58 22.21 -13.40
CA VAL A 127 -3.46 21.51 -12.44
C VAL A 127 -3.05 20.04 -12.22
N GLY A 128 -2.53 19.36 -13.26
CA GLY A 128 -2.09 17.96 -13.18
C GLY A 128 -1.05 17.70 -12.07
N PRO A 129 0.09 18.40 -12.05
CA PRO A 129 1.03 18.38 -10.93
C PRO A 129 0.38 18.64 -9.57
N LEU A 130 -0.50 19.64 -9.42
CA LEU A 130 -1.17 19.91 -8.13
C LEU A 130 -2.04 18.73 -7.66
N LEU A 131 -2.75 18.08 -8.59
CA LEU A 131 -3.51 16.86 -8.30
C LEU A 131 -2.59 15.73 -7.84
N ALA A 132 -1.42 15.55 -8.47
CA ALA A 132 -0.41 14.59 -8.03
C ALA A 132 0.08 14.88 -6.60
N GLN A 133 0.38 16.15 -6.25
CA GLN A 133 0.74 16.54 -4.87
C GLN A 133 -0.35 16.16 -3.86
N SER A 134 -1.62 16.42 -4.19
CA SER A 134 -2.76 16.06 -3.33
C SER A 134 -2.90 14.54 -3.15
N ALA A 135 -2.64 13.75 -4.19
CA ALA A 135 -2.67 12.29 -4.16
C ALA A 135 -1.48 11.71 -3.38
N HIS A 136 -0.29 12.30 -3.52
CA HIS A 136 0.90 11.93 -2.74
C HIS A 136 0.67 12.16 -1.24
N ALA A 137 0.19 13.36 -0.84
CA ALA A 137 -0.13 13.65 0.56
C ALA A 137 -1.18 12.67 1.13
N ALA A 138 -2.28 12.43 0.40
CA ALA A 138 -3.33 11.50 0.79
C ALA A 138 -2.85 10.05 0.93
N THR A 139 -1.98 9.58 0.03
CA THR A 139 -1.42 8.22 0.06
C THR A 139 -0.41 8.08 1.21
N ALA A 140 0.44 9.09 1.39
CA ALA A 140 1.46 9.10 2.43
C ALA A 140 0.88 9.16 3.85
N VAL A 141 -0.20 9.93 4.10
CA VAL A 141 -0.86 9.92 5.42
C VAL A 141 -1.52 8.57 5.72
N LEU A 142 -2.16 7.93 4.72
CA LEU A 142 -2.73 6.58 4.88
C LEU A 142 -1.64 5.53 5.14
N HIS A 143 -0.52 5.56 4.43
CA HIS A 143 0.58 4.63 4.67
C HIS A 143 1.26 4.82 6.03
N ARG A 144 1.54 6.08 6.41
CA ARG A 144 2.25 6.46 7.64
C ARG A 144 1.45 6.14 8.90
N PHE A 145 0.12 6.28 8.83
CA PHE A 145 -0.78 6.06 9.95
C PHE A 145 -1.75 4.89 9.73
N ARG A 146 -1.41 3.93 8.85
CA ARG A 146 -2.24 2.75 8.51
C ARG A 146 -2.81 2.01 9.72
N ASP A 147 -2.04 1.97 10.81
CA ASP A 147 -2.37 1.26 12.03
C ASP A 147 -3.33 2.04 12.96
N HIS A 148 -3.61 3.32 12.68
CA HIS A 148 -4.51 4.19 13.45
C HIS A 148 -5.98 3.73 13.29
N PRO A 149 -6.80 3.69 14.37
CA PRO A 149 -8.15 3.13 14.32
C PRO A 149 -9.07 3.80 13.29
N ASP A 150 -9.05 5.13 13.16
CA ASP A 150 -9.85 5.82 12.13
C ASP A 150 -9.30 5.60 10.71
N VAL A 151 -8.00 5.32 10.53
CA VAL A 151 -7.44 5.00 9.20
C VAL A 151 -7.88 3.60 8.76
N ARG A 152 -7.78 2.61 9.68
CA ARG A 152 -8.34 1.27 9.47
C ARG A 152 -9.82 1.33 9.13
N ARG A 153 -10.65 1.94 10.00
CA ARG A 153 -12.10 2.07 9.77
C ARG A 153 -12.43 2.77 8.45
N TYR A 154 -11.66 3.76 8.01
CA TYR A 154 -11.88 4.44 6.73
C TYR A 154 -11.60 3.57 5.50
N LEU A 155 -10.75 2.54 5.61
CA LEU A 155 -10.40 1.62 4.53
C LEU A 155 -11.21 0.31 4.60
N GLU A 156 -11.42 -0.20 5.81
CA GLU A 156 -12.12 -1.46 6.10
C GLU A 156 -13.64 -1.28 6.17
N GLY A 157 -14.13 -0.11 6.61
CA GLY A 157 -15.57 0.16 6.72
C GLY A 157 -16.21 -0.46 7.96
N GLU A 158 -17.44 -0.93 7.81
CA GLU A 158 -18.17 -1.74 8.80
C GLU A 158 -18.57 -3.12 8.25
N ASP A 159 -18.38 -3.32 6.95
CA ASP A 159 -18.75 -4.48 6.13
C ASP A 159 -17.57 -5.03 5.30
N GLY A 160 -16.34 -4.49 5.46
CA GLY A 160 -15.15 -4.86 4.68
C GLY A 160 -14.88 -3.95 3.47
N ARG A 161 -15.81 -3.04 3.12
CA ARG A 161 -15.79 -2.27 1.87
C ARG A 161 -15.70 -0.76 2.07
N GLY A 162 -15.09 -0.33 3.19
CA GLY A 162 -14.87 1.10 3.49
C GLY A 162 -14.13 1.88 2.40
N TRP A 163 -13.25 1.20 1.66
CA TRP A 163 -12.51 1.77 0.53
C TRP A 163 -13.43 2.28 -0.59
N GLU A 164 -14.62 1.70 -0.77
CA GLU A 164 -15.62 2.14 -1.77
C GLU A 164 -16.37 3.42 -1.33
N CYS A 165 -16.54 3.64 -0.03
CA CYS A 165 -17.28 4.78 0.53
C CYS A 165 -16.37 5.92 1.06
N MET A 166 -15.07 5.88 0.76
CA MET A 166 -14.05 6.86 1.16
C MET A 166 -14.37 8.30 0.72
N ARG A 167 -14.71 9.17 1.67
CA ARG A 167 -14.85 10.61 1.39
C ARG A 167 -13.55 11.39 1.63
N LYS A 168 -13.27 12.32 0.72
CA LYS A 168 -12.16 13.28 0.75
C LYS A 168 -12.73 14.66 0.46
N VAL A 169 -12.17 15.71 1.06
CA VAL A 169 -12.45 17.11 0.70
C VAL A 169 -11.14 17.82 0.41
N VAL A 170 -11.08 18.51 -0.73
CA VAL A 170 -9.93 19.33 -1.11
C VAL A 170 -10.23 20.77 -0.70
N LEU A 171 -9.35 21.33 0.11
CA LEU A 171 -9.37 22.69 0.60
C LEU A 171 -8.15 23.43 0.05
N GLU A 172 -8.19 24.75 0.01
CA GLU A 172 -7.02 25.56 -0.32
C GLU A 172 -6.70 26.62 0.73
N VAL A 173 -5.40 26.91 0.82
CA VAL A 173 -4.79 28.04 1.53
C VAL A 173 -4.10 28.95 0.51
N PRO A 174 -3.97 30.26 0.76
CA PRO A 174 -3.37 31.18 -0.19
C PRO A 174 -1.92 30.81 -0.53
N ASP A 175 -1.11 30.46 0.48
CA ASP A 175 0.34 30.35 0.37
C ASP A 175 0.97 29.27 1.29
N GLU A 176 2.29 29.11 1.18
CA GLU A 176 3.09 28.18 1.98
C GLU A 176 3.06 28.47 3.48
N GLN A 177 3.06 29.75 3.87
CA GLN A 177 3.09 30.12 5.28
C GLN A 177 1.77 29.72 5.93
N THR A 178 0.65 29.96 5.27
CA THR A 178 -0.67 29.56 5.73
C THR A 178 -0.80 28.03 5.80
N LEU A 179 -0.18 27.28 4.89
CA LEU A 179 -0.11 25.81 4.96
C LEU A 179 0.64 25.32 6.22
N LYS A 180 1.79 25.94 6.53
CA LYS A 180 2.59 25.68 7.73
C LYS A 180 1.85 26.06 9.01
N ASP A 181 1.20 27.22 9.01
CA ASP A 181 0.40 27.76 10.11
C ASP A 181 -0.79 26.85 10.45
N VAL A 182 -1.48 26.28 9.45
CA VAL A 182 -2.56 25.32 9.66
C VAL A 182 -2.01 24.04 10.30
N ALA A 183 -0.87 23.53 9.81
CA ALA A 183 -0.22 22.35 10.39
C ALA A 183 0.15 22.58 11.87
N GLN A 184 0.81 23.70 12.20
CA GLN A 184 1.15 24.09 13.57
C GLN A 184 -0.08 24.26 14.48
N LYS A 185 -1.18 24.81 13.97
CA LYS A 185 -2.44 24.94 14.72
C LYS A 185 -3.12 23.59 14.98
N VAL A 186 -2.93 22.60 14.10
CA VAL A 186 -3.40 21.22 14.32
C VAL A 186 -2.55 20.50 15.36
N ASP A 187 -1.21 20.65 15.34
CA ASP A 187 -0.32 20.15 16.40
C ASP A 187 -0.64 20.78 17.77
N GLY A 188 -0.96 22.08 17.80
CA GLY A 188 -1.33 22.82 19.00
C GLY A 188 -2.73 22.50 19.58
N MET A 189 -3.49 21.59 18.98
CA MET A 189 -4.77 21.14 19.54
C MET A 189 -4.55 20.23 20.76
N ALA A 190 -5.38 20.37 21.80
CA ALA A 190 -5.34 19.52 23.00
C ALA A 190 -5.54 18.02 22.73
N ASN A 191 -6.10 17.66 21.56
CA ASN A 191 -6.07 16.32 20.99
C ASN A 191 -5.72 16.49 19.49
N PRO A 192 -4.44 16.44 19.10
CA PRO A 192 -4.02 16.76 17.74
C PRO A 192 -4.43 15.66 16.75
N ILE A 193 -4.79 16.07 15.52
CA ILE A 193 -5.17 15.13 14.45
C ILE A 193 -3.92 14.87 13.60
N ALA A 194 -3.49 13.61 13.56
CA ALA A 194 -2.32 13.20 12.80
C ALA A 194 -2.41 13.59 11.31
N TYR A 195 -1.31 14.04 10.74
CA TYR A 195 -1.26 14.50 9.35
C TYR A 195 0.07 14.16 8.67
N HIS A 196 0.10 14.31 7.35
CA HIS A 196 1.33 14.34 6.57
C HIS A 196 1.36 15.61 5.71
N LEU A 197 2.40 16.42 5.91
CA LEU A 197 2.76 17.53 5.04
C LEU A 197 3.69 16.99 3.95
N TRP A 198 3.23 16.98 2.69
CA TRP A 198 4.03 16.58 1.54
C TRP A 198 4.98 17.71 1.13
N ILE A 199 6.23 17.34 0.89
CA ILE A 199 7.34 18.24 0.55
C ILE A 199 7.91 17.79 -0.80
N GLU A 200 7.68 18.58 -1.85
CA GLU A 200 8.18 18.25 -3.18
C GLU A 200 9.70 18.41 -3.28
N GLN A 201 10.33 17.60 -4.11
CA GLN A 201 11.77 17.57 -4.35
C GLN A 201 12.06 17.82 -5.84
N PRO A 202 13.19 18.48 -6.20
CA PRO A 202 14.33 18.82 -5.34
C PRO A 202 14.23 20.15 -4.57
N GLU A 203 13.23 20.99 -4.81
CA GLU A 203 13.11 22.34 -4.20
C GLU A 203 12.71 22.32 -2.71
N ASN A 204 12.51 21.14 -2.12
CA ASN A 204 12.12 20.91 -0.73
C ASN A 204 10.93 21.79 -0.27
N THR A 205 9.94 21.91 -1.15
CA THR A 205 8.84 22.89 -1.04
C THR A 205 7.55 22.21 -0.54
N PRO A 206 6.93 22.66 0.57
CA PRO A 206 5.62 22.17 1.00
C PRO A 206 4.51 22.54 0.01
N THR A 207 3.77 21.56 -0.50
CA THR A 207 2.73 21.78 -1.53
C THR A 207 1.32 21.38 -1.09
N ALA A 208 1.21 20.31 -0.29
CA ALA A 208 -0.06 19.74 0.15
C ALA A 208 0.04 19.14 1.56
N LEU A 209 -1.06 19.23 2.33
CA LEU A 209 -1.19 18.73 3.69
C LEU A 209 -2.42 17.82 3.76
N ALA A 210 -2.24 16.55 4.11
CA ALA A 210 -3.35 15.60 4.29
C ALA A 210 -3.47 15.16 5.74
N LEU A 211 -4.65 15.33 6.34
CA LEU A 211 -4.98 14.83 7.67
C LEU A 211 -5.47 13.38 7.59
N ILE A 212 -5.29 12.61 8.67
CA ILE A 212 -5.95 11.30 8.77
C ILE A 212 -7.48 11.47 8.64
N PRO A 213 -8.20 10.45 8.11
CA PRO A 213 -9.65 10.45 8.12
C PRO A 213 -10.17 10.64 9.54
N ASN A 214 -11.05 11.61 9.74
CA ASN A 214 -11.54 11.99 11.07
C ASN A 214 -12.97 12.55 11.01
N LYS A 215 -13.57 12.83 12.17
CA LYS A 215 -14.95 13.33 12.31
C LYS A 215 -15.07 14.87 12.33
N ARG A 216 -14.03 15.61 11.90
CA ARG A 216 -13.90 17.08 11.92
C ARG A 216 -14.32 17.70 13.27
N PRO A 217 -13.60 17.40 14.37
CA PRO A 217 -13.93 17.90 15.70
C PRO A 217 -13.95 19.44 15.75
N LYS A 218 -14.69 20.03 16.70
CA LYS A 218 -14.97 21.48 16.75
C LYS A 218 -13.71 22.38 16.64
N ALA A 219 -12.60 21.97 17.27
CA ALA A 219 -11.33 22.70 17.18
C ALA A 219 -10.73 22.69 15.76
N LEU A 220 -10.64 21.51 15.13
CA LEU A 220 -10.21 21.39 13.73
C LEU A 220 -11.17 22.13 12.79
N LYS A 221 -12.49 22.06 13.03
CA LYS A 221 -13.47 22.84 12.26
C LYS A 221 -13.14 24.33 12.32
N LYS A 222 -12.84 24.90 13.50
CA LYS A 222 -12.45 26.32 13.61
C LYS A 222 -11.20 26.62 12.78
N ILE A 223 -10.13 25.84 12.95
CA ILE A 223 -8.84 26.07 12.26
C ILE A 223 -9.02 26.06 10.73
N LEU A 224 -9.79 25.09 10.21
CA LEU A 224 -10.04 24.99 8.77
C LEU A 224 -10.95 26.12 8.25
N ASP A 225 -12.01 26.47 8.99
CA ASP A 225 -12.95 27.52 8.58
C ASP A 225 -12.33 28.95 8.67
N GLU A 226 -11.26 29.11 9.45
CA GLU A 226 -10.55 30.39 9.67
C GLU A 226 -9.41 30.62 8.67
N HIS A 227 -8.90 29.57 8.01
CA HIS A 227 -7.69 29.64 7.17
C HIS A 227 -7.81 28.98 5.80
N CYS A 228 -8.82 28.12 5.58
CA CYS A 228 -8.98 27.36 4.35
C CYS A 228 -10.34 27.61 3.70
N VAL A 229 -10.37 27.66 2.37
CA VAL A 229 -11.62 27.62 1.58
C VAL A 229 -11.73 26.31 0.80
N LEU A 230 -12.87 26.04 0.17
CA LEU A 230 -13.01 24.89 -0.72
C LEU A 230 -12.20 25.16 -2.01
N PHE A 231 -11.40 24.19 -2.46
CA PHE A 231 -10.62 24.33 -3.70
C PHE A 231 -11.55 24.36 -4.92
N SER A 232 -11.35 25.34 -5.82
CA SER A 232 -12.17 25.59 -7.02
C SER A 232 -11.36 26.05 -8.23
#